data_AF-X1N8J5-F1
#
_entry.id   AF-X1N8J5-F1
#
_cell.length_a   1.000
_cell.length_b   1.000
_cell.length_c   1.000
_cell.angle_alpha   90.00
_cell.angle_beta   90.00
_cell.angle_gamma   90.00
#
_symmetry.space_group_name_H-M   'P 1'
#
loop_
_entity.id
_entity.type
_entity.pdbx_description
1 polymer ?
#
loop_
_entity_poly.entity_id
_entity_poly.type
_entity_poly.pdbx_seq_one_letter_code
_entity_poly.pdbx_strand_id
1 'polypeptide(L)'
;MPQIRVADKNDECLVGWYGTEWLLASPTYDLHVGYLYAGWYKLGNATIFRNVRVPQGKLIQSARVTYTAFSDAQRDDVNSYIHGELNPHPLPFSTYEDYAARVRTGARIAWDAIPHWTHQKEYQTPDLKAIVQEIVNLPEWEEGDDICIFWHDHDDRTTHEIETYRNAYPYFTDP
;
A
#
# COMPACT_ATOMS: atom_id res chain seq x y z
N MET A 1 7.76 -17.68 -8.62
CA MET A 1 6.95 -16.90 -9.58
C MET A 1 7.74 -15.66 -9.96
N PRO A 2 7.62 -15.14 -11.20
CA PRO A 2 8.17 -13.82 -11.53
C PRO A 2 7.56 -12.77 -10.58
N GLN A 3 8.32 -11.71 -10.28
CA GLN A 3 7.80 -10.57 -9.53
C GLN A 3 6.69 -9.89 -10.35
N ILE A 4 5.54 -9.69 -9.71
CA ILE A 4 4.42 -8.93 -10.28
C ILE A 4 4.64 -7.47 -9.93
N ARG A 5 4.51 -6.58 -10.91
CA ARG A 5 4.58 -5.12 -10.73
C ARG A 5 3.22 -4.50 -10.99
N VAL A 6 2.99 -3.33 -10.41
CA VAL A 6 1.89 -2.44 -10.80
C VAL A 6 2.06 -2.14 -12.29
N ALA A 7 0.99 -2.19 -13.07
CA ALA A 7 1.06 -2.19 -14.54
C ALA A 7 0.47 -0.94 -15.19
N ASP A 8 -0.29 -0.15 -14.43
CA ASP A 8 -0.95 1.05 -14.92
C ASP A 8 -1.02 2.11 -13.80
N LYS A 9 -1.02 3.39 -14.19
CA LYS A 9 -1.18 4.50 -13.24
C LYS A 9 -2.50 4.54 -12.50
N ASN A 10 -3.51 3.88 -13.05
CA ASN A 10 -4.83 3.77 -12.46
C ASN A 10 -4.90 2.63 -11.43
N ASP A 11 -3.84 1.83 -11.31
CA ASP A 11 -3.71 0.76 -10.33
C ASP A 11 -3.14 1.26 -9.00
N GLU A 12 -3.00 2.57 -8.81
CA GLU A 12 -2.45 3.13 -7.58
C GLU A 12 -3.12 4.45 -7.21
N CYS A 13 -3.21 4.71 -5.92
CA CYS A 13 -3.72 5.97 -5.39
C CYS A 13 -2.96 6.42 -4.15
N LEU A 14 -3.00 7.73 -3.90
CA LEU A 14 -2.56 8.36 -2.68
C LEU A 14 -3.78 8.82 -1.89
N VAL A 15 -3.78 8.62 -0.57
CA VAL A 15 -4.83 9.10 0.32
C VAL A 15 -4.18 9.80 1.52
N GLY A 16 -4.73 10.94 1.90
CA GLY A 16 -4.20 11.70 3.03
C GLY A 16 -5.27 12.56 3.71
N TRP A 17 -5.07 12.81 5.00
CA TRP A 17 -5.85 13.78 5.76
C TRP A 17 -5.19 15.16 5.76
N TYR A 18 -5.97 16.18 5.42
CA TYR A 18 -5.49 17.55 5.19
C TYR A 18 -5.91 18.56 6.28
N GLY A 19 -6.14 18.06 7.50
CA GLY A 19 -6.59 18.87 8.62
C GLY A 19 -8.12 19.09 8.66
N THR A 20 -8.80 19.11 7.51
CA THR A 20 -10.26 19.29 7.42
C THR A 20 -10.99 18.14 6.76
N GLU A 21 -10.36 17.47 5.80
CA GLU A 21 -10.97 16.39 5.03
C GLU A 21 -9.92 15.38 4.56
N TRP A 22 -10.41 14.20 4.18
CA TRP A 22 -9.63 13.20 3.48
C TRP A 22 -9.69 13.48 1.98
N LEU A 23 -8.54 13.42 1.32
CA LEU A 23 -8.46 13.56 -0.13
C LEU A 23 -7.83 12.31 -0.73
N LEU A 24 -8.34 11.93 -1.90
CA LEU A 24 -7.70 10.99 -2.80
C LEU A 24 -7.00 11.76 -3.91
N ALA A 25 -5.77 11.40 -4.20
CA ALA A 25 -4.99 11.95 -5.30
C ALA A 25 -4.36 10.82 -6.13
N SER A 26 -4.11 11.07 -7.41
CA SER A 26 -3.22 10.22 -8.19
C SER A 26 -1.77 10.49 -7.77
N PRO A 27 -0.95 9.47 -7.49
CA PRO A 27 0.45 9.67 -7.14
C PRO A 27 1.23 10.13 -8.38
N THR A 28 1.37 11.44 -8.53
CA THR A 28 2.07 12.05 -9.68
C THR A 28 3.60 11.97 -9.54
N TYR A 29 4.10 11.80 -8.32
CA TYR A 29 5.54 11.78 -8.02
C TYR A 29 5.93 10.56 -7.19
N ASP A 30 5.18 10.28 -6.12
CA ASP A 30 5.46 9.21 -5.16
C ASP A 30 4.22 8.70 -4.41
N LEU A 31 4.36 7.52 -3.81
CA LEU A 31 3.43 6.93 -2.84
C LEU A 31 3.88 7.31 -1.44
N HIS A 32 2.99 7.73 -0.53
CA HIS A 32 3.34 8.10 0.84
C HIS A 32 2.69 7.24 1.92
N VAL A 33 3.35 7.19 3.09
CA VAL A 33 2.76 6.80 4.38
C VAL A 33 3.40 7.61 5.52
N GLY A 34 2.66 7.82 6.60
CA GLY A 34 3.16 8.46 7.82
C GLY A 34 2.85 9.95 7.90
N TYR A 35 3.78 10.73 8.44
CA TYR A 35 3.63 12.15 8.78
C TYR A 35 4.59 13.04 7.98
N LEU A 36 4.05 13.93 7.14
CA LEU A 36 4.86 14.92 6.41
C LEU A 36 4.95 16.24 7.20
N TYR A 37 3.81 16.83 7.55
CA TYR A 37 3.68 17.99 8.45
C TYR A 37 2.23 18.10 8.96
N ALA A 38 1.92 19.11 9.78
CA ALA A 38 0.60 19.25 10.43
C ALA A 38 -0.61 19.35 9.48
N GLY A 39 -0.39 19.63 8.20
CA GLY A 39 -1.43 19.62 7.17
C GLY A 39 -1.49 18.32 6.36
N TRP A 40 -0.60 17.36 6.61
CA TRP A 40 -0.42 16.10 5.86
C TRP A 40 0.16 15.04 6.80
N TYR A 41 -0.66 14.51 7.71
CA TYR A 41 -0.14 13.70 8.83
C TYR A 41 -0.72 12.29 8.95
N LYS A 42 -1.76 11.96 8.19
CA LYS A 42 -2.31 10.60 8.11
C LYS A 42 -2.24 10.10 6.68
N LEU A 43 -1.04 9.81 6.21
CA LEU A 43 -0.79 9.47 4.81
C LEU A 43 -0.90 7.98 4.56
N GLY A 44 -1.33 7.64 3.35
CA GLY A 44 -1.39 6.28 2.86
C GLY A 44 -1.51 6.21 1.35
N ASN A 45 -1.49 4.98 0.85
CA ASN A 45 -1.64 4.65 -0.54
C ASN A 45 -2.33 3.29 -0.70
N ALA A 46 -2.66 2.97 -1.95
CA ALA A 46 -3.00 1.62 -2.34
C ALA A 46 -2.47 1.30 -3.73
N THR A 47 -2.20 0.02 -3.98
CA THR A 47 -1.68 -0.50 -5.24
C THR A 47 -2.39 -1.80 -5.64
N ILE A 48 -2.72 -1.94 -6.92
CA ILE A 48 -3.36 -3.11 -7.53
C ILE A 48 -2.30 -3.88 -8.32
N PHE A 49 -2.07 -5.13 -7.93
CA PHE A 49 -1.20 -6.08 -8.60
C PHE A 49 -2.04 -6.93 -9.53
N ARG A 50 -1.81 -6.78 -10.83
CA ARG A 50 -2.60 -7.44 -11.86
C ARG A 50 -2.11 -8.86 -12.16
N ASN A 51 -3.01 -9.74 -12.60
CA ASN A 51 -2.68 -11.07 -13.15
C ASN A 51 -1.90 -11.99 -12.18
N VAL A 52 -2.38 -12.12 -10.94
CA VAL A 52 -1.76 -12.95 -9.91
C VAL A 52 -2.00 -14.43 -10.18
N ARG A 53 -0.95 -15.14 -10.62
CA ARG A 53 -0.99 -16.56 -10.99
C ARG A 53 -0.90 -17.51 -9.81
N VAL A 54 -1.84 -17.36 -8.88
CA VAL A 54 -2.02 -18.27 -7.75
C VAL A 54 -3.38 -18.96 -7.91
N PRO A 55 -3.42 -20.30 -8.00
CA PRO A 55 -4.70 -20.99 -8.04
C PRO A 55 -5.50 -20.81 -6.75
N GLN A 56 -6.83 -20.82 -6.87
CA GLN A 56 -7.75 -20.69 -5.74
C GLN A 56 -7.43 -21.65 -4.59
N GLY A 57 -7.49 -21.13 -3.37
CA GLY A 57 -7.30 -21.89 -2.14
C GLY A 57 -5.88 -22.44 -1.93
N LYS A 58 -4.91 -22.07 -2.77
CA LYS A 58 -3.52 -22.52 -2.57
C LYS A 58 -2.92 -21.86 -1.33
N LEU A 59 -2.12 -22.65 -0.62
CA LEU A 59 -1.40 -22.19 0.56
C LEU A 59 -0.33 -21.18 0.15
N ILE A 60 -0.43 -19.97 0.69
CA ILE A 60 0.56 -18.91 0.54
C ILE A 60 1.68 -19.11 1.56
N GLN A 61 2.87 -19.46 1.09
CA GLN A 61 4.03 -19.66 1.97
C GLN A 61 4.62 -18.32 2.46
N SER A 62 4.66 -17.32 1.58
CA SER A 62 5.14 -15.96 1.86
C SER A 62 4.60 -15.00 0.82
N ALA A 63 4.31 -13.76 1.21
CA ALA A 63 4.02 -12.67 0.29
C ALA A 63 4.62 -11.36 0.82
N ARG A 64 5.22 -10.54 -0.04
CA ARG A 64 5.78 -9.23 0.34
C ARG A 64 5.63 -8.25 -0.82
N VAL A 65 5.43 -6.99 -0.50
CA VAL A 65 5.62 -5.90 -1.46
C VAL A 65 7.04 -5.35 -1.29
N THR A 66 7.70 -5.06 -2.40
CA THR A 66 8.99 -4.37 -2.43
C THR A 66 8.74 -2.96 -2.93
N TYR A 67 9.17 -1.97 -2.16
CA TYR A 67 9.09 -0.56 -2.52
C TYR A 67 10.49 -0.03 -2.79
N THR A 68 10.65 0.70 -3.89
CA THR A 68 11.88 1.45 -4.19
C THR A 68 11.71 2.88 -3.66
N ALA A 69 12.62 3.35 -2.81
CA ALA A 69 12.52 4.68 -2.21
C ALA A 69 12.67 5.80 -3.26
N PHE A 70 11.70 6.72 -3.30
CA PHE A 70 11.68 7.83 -4.26
C PHE A 70 12.71 8.92 -3.91
N SER A 71 12.93 9.17 -2.62
CA SER A 71 13.95 10.10 -2.12
C SER A 71 14.54 9.58 -0.80
N ASP A 72 15.52 10.31 -0.26
CA ASP A 72 15.92 10.10 1.12
C ASP A 72 14.80 10.54 2.08
N ALA A 73 14.50 9.71 3.07
CA ALA A 73 13.59 10.02 4.18
C ALA A 73 14.34 9.84 5.50
N GLN A 74 14.82 10.95 6.08
CA GLN A 74 15.89 10.95 7.10
C GLN A 74 15.42 10.60 8.52
N ARG A 75 14.11 10.59 8.79
CA ARG A 75 13.56 10.28 10.11
C ARG A 75 13.28 8.79 10.23
N ASP A 76 13.55 8.21 11.39
CA ASP A 76 13.15 6.84 11.73
C ASP A 76 11.70 6.80 12.25
N ASP A 77 11.23 5.64 12.69
CA ASP A 77 9.99 5.45 13.46
C ASP A 77 8.67 5.83 12.77
N VAL A 78 8.57 5.57 11.46
CA VAL A 78 7.27 5.55 10.78
C VAL A 78 6.51 4.28 11.16
N ASN A 79 5.24 4.40 11.51
CA ASN A 79 4.36 3.28 11.85
C ASN A 79 3.18 3.24 10.90
N SER A 80 2.84 2.06 10.41
CA SER A 80 1.78 1.91 9.41
C SER A 80 1.07 0.56 9.52
N TYR A 81 -0.06 0.47 8.83
CA TYR A 81 -0.76 -0.78 8.60
C TYR A 81 -0.80 -1.12 7.11
N ILE A 82 -0.84 -2.43 6.85
CA ILE A 82 -1.06 -3.00 5.54
C ILE A 82 -2.31 -3.88 5.59
N HIS A 83 -3.18 -3.70 4.59
CA HIS A 83 -4.38 -4.51 4.35
C HIS A 83 -4.45 -4.94 2.89
N GLY A 84 -5.29 -5.94 2.61
CA GLY A 84 -5.77 -6.22 1.27
C GLY A 84 -7.20 -5.72 1.08
N GLU A 85 -7.62 -5.55 -0.18
CA GLU A 85 -9.04 -5.50 -0.53
C GLU A 85 -9.58 -6.92 -0.53
N LEU A 86 -10.69 -7.17 0.16
CA LEU A 86 -11.36 -8.47 0.15
C LEU A 86 -12.26 -8.58 -1.09
N ASN A 87 -11.63 -8.56 -2.26
CA ASN A 87 -12.27 -8.56 -3.59
C ASN A 87 -11.26 -9.13 -4.62
N PRO A 88 -11.62 -10.15 -5.44
CA PRO A 88 -10.73 -10.69 -6.46
C PRO A 88 -10.60 -9.80 -7.72
N HIS A 89 -11.50 -8.83 -7.88
CA HIS A 89 -11.52 -7.93 -9.04
C HIS A 89 -11.56 -6.45 -8.60
N PRO A 90 -10.53 -5.96 -7.90
CA PRO A 90 -10.44 -4.56 -7.53
C PRO A 90 -10.48 -3.66 -8.76
N LEU A 91 -11.34 -2.64 -8.72
CA LEU A 91 -11.42 -1.61 -9.76
C LEU A 91 -10.41 -0.49 -9.50
N PRO A 92 -10.01 0.28 -10.52
CA PRO A 92 -9.27 1.52 -10.32
C PRO A 92 -9.95 2.46 -9.33
N PHE A 93 -9.16 3.22 -8.58
CA PHE A 93 -9.66 4.18 -7.59
C PHE A 93 -10.25 5.42 -8.27
N SER A 94 -11.37 5.92 -7.74
CA SER A 94 -12.10 7.07 -8.31
C SER A 94 -12.24 8.26 -7.35
N THR A 95 -12.68 8.03 -6.12
CA THR A 95 -12.81 9.06 -5.07
C THR A 95 -12.36 8.52 -3.71
N TYR A 96 -12.23 9.40 -2.73
CA TYR A 96 -11.95 8.97 -1.36
C TYR A 96 -13.07 8.07 -0.80
N GLU A 97 -14.33 8.35 -1.12
CA GLU A 97 -15.47 7.53 -0.69
C GLU A 97 -15.38 6.11 -1.25
N ASP A 98 -14.99 5.95 -2.52
CA ASP A 98 -14.68 4.65 -3.10
C ASP A 98 -13.57 3.94 -2.30
N TYR A 99 -12.41 4.60 -2.13
CA TYR A 99 -11.30 4.06 -1.34
C TYR A 99 -11.71 3.62 0.08
N ALA A 100 -12.51 4.43 0.76
CA ALA A 100 -12.95 4.21 2.14
C ALA A 100 -14.04 3.13 2.24
N ALA A 101 -14.87 2.99 1.21
CA ALA A 101 -15.94 1.98 1.15
C ALA A 101 -15.42 0.58 0.83
N ARG A 102 -14.19 0.44 0.31
CA ARG A 102 -13.61 -0.87 -0.03
C ARG A 102 -13.45 -1.76 1.19
N VAL A 103 -14.10 -2.92 1.15
CA VAL A 103 -14.02 -3.92 2.20
C VAL A 103 -12.58 -4.42 2.31
N ARG A 104 -12.00 -4.34 3.50
CA ARG A 104 -10.64 -4.79 3.77
C ARG A 104 -10.63 -6.25 4.24
N THR A 105 -9.51 -6.92 4.03
CA THR A 105 -9.20 -8.19 4.71
C THR A 105 -9.30 -8.04 6.23
N GLY A 106 -9.70 -9.11 6.91
CA GLY A 106 -9.68 -9.19 8.37
C GLY A 106 -8.23 -9.20 8.88
N ALA A 107 -7.32 -9.85 8.16
CA ALA A 107 -5.90 -9.73 8.37
C ALA A 107 -5.43 -8.28 8.16
N ARG A 108 -4.70 -7.79 9.16
CA ARG A 108 -4.05 -6.48 9.19
C ARG A 108 -2.62 -6.67 9.70
N ILE A 109 -1.63 -6.26 8.91
CA ILE A 109 -0.23 -6.40 9.27
C ILE A 109 0.34 -5.04 9.64
N ALA A 110 0.95 -4.95 10.83
CA ALA A 110 1.67 -3.75 11.25
C ALA A 110 3.05 -3.72 10.60
N TRP A 111 3.44 -2.56 10.06
CA TRP A 111 4.82 -2.27 9.69
C TRP A 111 5.27 -1.08 10.54
N ASP A 112 5.84 -1.42 11.69
CA ASP A 112 6.20 -0.51 12.76
C ASP A 112 7.71 -0.29 12.80
N ALA A 113 8.11 0.85 13.38
CA ALA A 113 9.51 1.26 13.49
C ALA A 113 10.24 1.16 12.14
N ILE A 114 9.60 1.60 11.05
CA ILE A 114 10.23 1.60 9.73
C ILE A 114 11.43 2.55 9.83
N PRO A 115 12.65 2.12 9.52
CA PRO A 115 13.83 2.98 9.58
C PRO A 115 13.81 3.99 8.43
N HIS A 116 14.70 4.98 8.49
CA HIS A 116 14.96 5.93 7.41
C HIS A 116 15.19 5.21 6.08
N TRP A 117 14.74 5.84 5.00
CA TRP A 117 14.92 5.33 3.65
C TRP A 117 16.01 6.12 2.93
N THR A 118 16.82 5.40 2.17
CA THR A 118 17.85 5.95 1.30
C THR A 118 17.36 5.89 -0.14
N HIS A 119 17.56 6.98 -0.88
CA HIS A 119 17.17 7.09 -2.28
C HIS A 119 17.60 5.87 -3.11
N GLN A 120 16.68 5.36 -3.94
CA GLN A 120 16.88 4.20 -4.82
C GLN A 120 17.19 2.86 -4.12
N LYS A 121 17.03 2.77 -2.80
CA LYS A 121 17.08 1.49 -2.09
C LYS A 121 15.71 0.83 -2.05
N GLU A 122 15.73 -0.49 -2.10
CA GLU A 122 14.54 -1.33 -1.98
C GLU A 122 14.28 -1.67 -0.51
N TYR A 123 13.01 -1.60 -0.12
CA TYR A 123 12.52 -1.95 1.20
C TYR A 123 11.34 -2.90 1.07
N GLN A 124 11.37 -3.99 1.84
CA GLN A 124 10.33 -5.01 1.80
C GLN A 124 9.41 -4.90 3.01
N THR A 125 8.12 -5.06 2.75
CA THR A 125 7.12 -5.19 3.82
C THR A 125 7.41 -6.41 4.69
N PRO A 126 6.83 -6.47 5.91
CA PRO A 126 6.63 -7.74 6.62
C PRO A 126 5.86 -8.76 5.76
N ASP A 127 5.81 -10.01 6.22
CA ASP A 127 5.10 -11.09 5.50
C ASP A 127 3.58 -10.84 5.48
N LEU A 128 3.03 -10.73 4.27
CA LEU A 128 1.63 -10.45 3.98
C LEU A 128 0.84 -11.73 3.67
N LYS A 129 1.39 -12.92 3.90
CA LYS A 129 0.73 -14.18 3.55
C LYS A 129 -0.70 -14.29 4.08
N ALA A 130 -0.99 -13.77 5.28
CA ALA A 130 -2.33 -13.85 5.87
C ALA A 130 -3.35 -13.02 5.07
N ILE A 131 -2.95 -11.81 4.63
CA ILE A 131 -3.76 -10.94 3.76
C ILE A 131 -4.01 -11.63 2.43
N VAL A 132 -2.94 -12.09 1.76
CA VAL A 132 -3.06 -12.73 0.44
C VAL A 132 -3.84 -14.04 0.53
N GLN A 133 -3.70 -14.79 1.63
CA GLN A 133 -4.43 -16.04 1.84
C GLN A 133 -5.93 -15.81 1.96
N GLU A 134 -6.38 -14.75 2.63
CA GLU A 134 -7.81 -14.42 2.69
C GLU A 134 -8.40 -14.16 1.30
N ILE A 135 -7.67 -13.44 0.44
CA ILE A 135 -8.12 -13.09 -0.92
C ILE A 135 -8.13 -14.33 -1.83
N VAL A 136 -7.04 -15.11 -1.86
CA VAL A 136 -6.92 -16.33 -2.69
C VAL A 136 -7.90 -17.44 -2.24
N ASN A 137 -8.41 -17.37 -1.01
CA ASN A 137 -9.44 -18.28 -0.50
C ASN A 137 -10.87 -17.86 -0.87
N LEU A 138 -11.08 -16.69 -1.50
CA LEU A 138 -12.41 -16.27 -1.92
C LEU A 138 -13.00 -17.27 -2.91
N PRO A 139 -14.29 -17.66 -2.78
CA PRO A 139 -14.95 -18.58 -3.71
C PRO A 139 -14.95 -18.10 -5.17
N GLU A 140 -14.89 -16.79 -5.39
CA GLU A 140 -14.86 -16.16 -6.70
C GLU A 140 -13.44 -15.98 -7.26
N TRP A 141 -12.39 -16.28 -6.47
CA TRP A 141 -11.00 -16.14 -6.92
C TRP A 141 -10.65 -17.17 -8.00
N GLU A 142 -10.13 -16.69 -9.12
CA GLU A 142 -9.57 -17.46 -10.23
C GLU A 142 -8.07 -17.15 -10.40
N GLU A 143 -7.32 -18.11 -10.97
CA GLU A 143 -5.92 -17.86 -11.29
C GLU A 143 -5.80 -16.76 -12.34
N GLY A 144 -5.05 -15.70 -12.04
CA GLY A 144 -4.94 -14.52 -12.90
C GLY A 144 -5.80 -13.34 -12.44
N ASP A 145 -6.49 -13.47 -11.31
CA ASP A 145 -7.14 -12.34 -10.65
C ASP A 145 -6.16 -11.33 -10.06
N ASP A 146 -6.69 -10.20 -9.60
CA ASP A 146 -5.92 -9.05 -9.16
C ASP A 146 -5.96 -8.93 -7.63
N ILE A 147 -4.90 -8.38 -7.04
CA ILE A 147 -4.83 -8.13 -5.59
C ILE A 147 -4.59 -6.64 -5.37
N CYS A 148 -5.47 -6.01 -4.59
CA CYS A 148 -5.24 -4.66 -4.10
C CYS A 148 -4.65 -4.69 -2.69
N ILE A 149 -3.56 -3.95 -2.49
CA ILE A 149 -2.88 -3.76 -1.20
C ILE A 149 -3.00 -2.29 -0.80
N PHE A 150 -3.41 -2.05 0.43
CA PHE A 150 -3.42 -0.73 1.06
C PHE A 150 -2.25 -0.63 2.02
N TRP A 151 -1.49 0.45 1.98
CA TRP A 151 -0.42 0.76 2.92
C TRP A 151 -0.62 2.17 3.49
N HIS A 152 -0.90 2.29 4.79
CA HIS A 152 -1.39 3.54 5.34
C HIS A 152 -1.09 3.76 6.82
N ASP A 153 -1.09 5.04 7.23
CA ASP A 153 -1.06 5.49 8.62
C ASP A 153 -2.31 6.31 8.99
N HIS A 154 -3.48 5.77 8.63
CA HIS A 154 -4.76 6.44 8.91
C HIS A 154 -5.11 6.54 10.40
N ASP A 155 -4.50 5.67 11.21
CA ASP A 155 -4.69 5.62 12.66
C ASP A 155 -3.77 6.62 13.40
N ASP A 156 -2.96 7.40 12.68
CA ASP A 156 -2.09 8.45 13.22
C ASP A 156 -1.04 7.92 14.20
N ARG A 157 -0.36 6.85 13.80
CA ARG A 157 0.57 6.08 14.62
C ARG A 157 1.99 6.59 14.53
N THR A 158 2.31 7.33 13.48
CA THR A 158 3.62 7.96 13.32
C THR A 158 3.71 9.20 14.18
N THR A 159 4.89 9.42 14.79
CA THR A 159 5.14 10.60 15.60
C THR A 159 5.02 11.88 14.77
N HIS A 160 4.45 12.94 15.36
CA HIS A 160 4.29 14.25 14.71
C HIS A 160 5.57 15.09 14.72
N GLU A 161 6.68 14.50 14.27
CA GLU A 161 7.89 15.22 13.91
C GLU A 161 7.90 15.44 12.40
N ILE A 162 8.14 16.68 11.96
CA ILE A 162 8.14 17.03 10.53
C ILE A 162 9.05 16.08 9.73
N GLU A 163 8.53 15.65 8.58
CA GLU A 163 9.19 14.71 7.65
C GLU A 163 9.39 13.28 8.17
N THR A 164 8.55 12.83 9.10
CA THR A 164 8.48 11.42 9.53
C THR A 164 7.54 10.62 8.62
N TYR A 165 7.91 10.44 7.36
CA TYR A 165 7.14 9.69 6.35
C TYR A 165 8.02 8.74 5.54
N ARG A 166 7.41 7.83 4.78
CA ARG A 166 8.10 7.06 3.73
C ARG A 166 7.50 7.35 2.38
N ASN A 167 8.36 7.43 1.37
CA ASN A 167 7.94 7.62 0.01
C ASN A 167 8.59 6.64 -0.96
N ALA A 168 7.75 6.06 -1.83
CA ALA A 168 8.16 5.07 -2.82
C ALA A 168 7.86 5.56 -4.23
N TYR A 169 8.61 5.07 -5.20
CA TYR A 169 8.28 5.26 -6.60
C TYR A 169 6.87 4.68 -6.90
N PRO A 170 6.01 5.43 -7.60
CA PRO A 170 4.77 4.95 -8.20
C PRO A 170 5.09 4.23 -9.53
N TYR A 171 4.09 3.58 -10.13
CA TYR A 171 4.22 2.84 -11.39
C TYR A 171 5.01 3.59 -12.46
N PHE A 172 4.72 4.88 -12.65
CA PHE A 172 5.29 5.68 -13.74
C PHE A 172 6.81 5.86 -13.69
N THR A 173 7.39 5.80 -12.51
CA THR A 173 8.79 6.16 -12.29
C THR A 173 9.56 5.10 -11.52
N ASP A 174 8.96 3.91 -11.32
CA ASP A 174 9.64 2.73 -10.78
C ASP A 174 10.81 2.31 -11.70
N PRO A 175 12.06 2.33 -11.21
CA PRO A 175 13.24 2.06 -12.01
C PRO A 175 13.45 0.60 -12.43
#